data_AF-A0A7S0V8I6-F1
#
_entry.id   AF-A0A7S0V8I6-F1
#
_cell.length_a   1.000
_cell.length_b   1.000
_cell.length_c   1.000
_cell.angle_alpha   90.00
_cell.angle_beta   90.00
_cell.angle_gamma   90.00
#
_symmetry.space_group_name_H-M   'P 1'
#
loop_
_entity.id
_entity.type
_entity.pdbx_description
1 polymer ?
#
loop_
_entity_poly.entity_id
_entity_poly.type
_entity_poly.pdbx_seq_one_letter_code
_entity_poly.pdbx_strand_id
1 'polypeptide(L)'
;SDSDEKSGDAALDADVRECIQGLRRHDPQFSLAGEHCVWISKASNGSKGVGIKLFDRLSQVSDARGASRVLQKYCERPYLIGGRKFDLRLWVLVTDWNPLTVWVYDDCMVRFCADPFDLGDIGGRTRHLTNVCVNRGA
;
A
#
# COMPACT_ATOMS: atom_id res chain seq x y z
N SER A 1 -0.73 45.47 -1.81
CA SER A 1 -0.76 44.43 -0.77
C SER A 1 -1.27 43.14 -1.37
N ASP A 2 -2.53 43.06 -1.82
CA ASP A 2 -3.15 41.82 -2.35
C ASP A 2 -2.52 41.30 -3.65
N SER A 3 -1.91 42.19 -4.46
CA SER A 3 -1.22 41.83 -5.69
C SER A 3 0.16 41.21 -5.46
N ASP A 4 0.86 41.61 -4.39
CA ASP A 4 2.18 41.07 -4.03
C ASP A 4 2.03 39.71 -3.31
N GLU A 5 0.98 39.55 -2.49
CA GLU A 5 0.61 38.26 -1.86
C GLU A 5 0.23 37.20 -2.90
N LYS A 6 -0.62 37.55 -3.88
CA LYS A 6 -0.98 36.63 -4.98
C LYS A 6 0.21 36.23 -5.84
N SER A 7 1.20 37.12 -5.99
CA SER A 7 2.42 36.81 -6.72
C SER A 7 3.34 35.88 -5.93
N GLY A 8 3.38 36.01 -4.60
CA GLY A 8 4.12 35.12 -3.71
C GLY A 8 3.53 33.70 -3.67
N ASP A 9 2.20 33.59 -3.58
CA ASP A 9 1.50 32.30 -3.62
C ASP A 9 1.71 31.58 -4.95
N ALA A 10 1.68 32.30 -6.08
CA ALA A 10 1.90 31.72 -7.40
C ALA A 10 3.34 31.18 -7.58
N ALA A 11 4.33 31.87 -7.02
CA ALA A 11 5.73 31.42 -7.06
C ALA A 11 5.94 30.18 -6.19
N LEU A 12 5.40 30.17 -4.97
CA LEU A 12 5.45 29.01 -4.08
C LEU A 12 4.79 27.78 -4.72
N ASP A 13 3.65 27.97 -5.38
CA ASP A 13 2.94 26.92 -6.11
C ASP A 13 3.80 26.31 -7.23
N ALA A 14 4.54 27.14 -7.96
CA ALA A 14 5.43 26.69 -9.03
C ALA A 14 6.58 25.85 -8.47
N ASP A 15 7.23 26.32 -7.39
CA ASP A 15 8.33 25.63 -6.73
C ASP A 15 7.88 24.28 -6.14
N VAL A 16 6.69 24.23 -5.52
CA VAL A 16 6.10 22.99 -4.99
C VAL A 16 5.84 21.99 -6.11
N ARG A 17 5.30 22.43 -7.25
CA ARG A 17 5.05 21.54 -8.41
C ARG A 17 6.35 21.00 -8.99
N GLU A 18 7.38 21.82 -9.09
CA GLU A 18 8.70 21.39 -9.56
C GLU A 18 9.29 20.32 -8.61
N CYS A 19 9.23 20.56 -7.30
CA CYS A 19 9.69 19.60 -6.30
C CYS A 19 8.93 18.26 -6.39
N ILE A 20 7.60 18.31 -6.53
CA ILE A 20 6.75 17.12 -6.70
C ILE A 20 7.11 16.35 -7.98
N GLN A 21 7.35 17.06 -9.10
CA GLN A 21 7.80 16.43 -10.34
C GLN A 21 9.19 15.79 -10.19
N GLY A 22 10.10 16.45 -9.46
CA GLY A 22 11.39 15.89 -9.09
C GLY A 22 11.24 14.59 -8.31
N LEU A 23 10.42 14.58 -7.26
CA LEU A 23 10.13 13.39 -6.45
C LEU A 23 9.60 12.23 -7.29
N ARG A 24 8.67 12.50 -8.22
CA ARG A 24 8.13 11.48 -9.13
C ARG A 24 9.21 10.79 -9.98
N ARG A 25 10.27 11.50 -10.34
CA ARG A 25 11.38 10.93 -11.14
C ARG A 25 12.32 10.05 -10.31
N HIS A 26 12.39 10.28 -9.00
CA HIS A 26 13.36 9.62 -8.12
C HIS A 26 12.75 8.58 -7.18
N ASP A 27 11.45 8.66 -6.88
CA ASP A 27 10.75 7.69 -6.06
C ASP A 27 9.91 6.74 -6.94
N PRO A 28 10.33 5.48 -7.12
CA PRO A 28 9.58 4.50 -7.92
C PRO A 28 8.22 4.16 -7.30
N GLN A 29 8.00 4.46 -6.02
CA GLN A 29 6.72 4.25 -5.34
C GLN A 29 5.84 5.50 -5.32
N PHE A 30 6.27 6.62 -5.91
CA PHE A 30 5.58 7.92 -5.84
C PHE A 30 4.09 7.84 -6.19
N SER A 31 3.73 7.07 -7.23
CA SER A 31 2.33 6.92 -7.66
C SER A 31 1.49 6.05 -6.72
N LEU A 32 2.12 5.14 -5.98
CA LEU A 32 1.47 4.20 -5.05
C LEU A 32 1.37 4.78 -3.64
N ALA A 33 2.41 5.52 -3.23
CA ALA A 33 2.41 6.34 -2.04
C ALA A 33 1.33 7.42 -2.21
N GLY A 34 0.41 7.52 -1.26
CA GLY A 34 -0.58 8.60 -1.21
C GLY A 34 -0.11 9.69 -0.25
N GLU A 35 -1.04 10.53 0.16
CA GLU A 35 -0.76 11.70 1.01
C GLU A 35 -1.13 11.44 2.48
N HIS A 36 -1.75 10.30 2.79
CA HIS A 36 -2.23 9.97 4.14
C HIS A 36 -1.15 9.34 5.02
N CYS A 37 0.07 9.18 4.50
CA CYS A 37 1.20 8.60 5.23
C CYS A 37 0.87 7.25 5.87
N VAL A 38 0.11 6.40 5.18
CA VAL A 38 -0.33 5.12 5.74
C VAL A 38 0.77 4.07 5.59
N TRP A 39 0.91 3.26 6.63
CA TRP A 39 1.84 2.16 6.72
C TRP A 39 1.13 0.89 7.18
N ILE A 40 1.69 -0.26 6.83
CA ILE A 40 1.16 -1.56 7.21
C ILE A 40 2.21 -2.34 8.00
N SER A 41 1.80 -2.86 9.15
CA SER A 41 2.61 -3.72 10.01
C SER A 41 2.22 -5.17 9.77
N LYS A 42 3.23 -6.03 9.60
CA LYS A 42 3.05 -7.47 9.36
C LYS A 42 3.90 -8.23 10.37
N ALA A 43 3.33 -9.23 11.04
CA ALA A 43 4.11 -10.13 11.89
C ALA A 43 4.99 -11.04 11.03
N SER A 44 6.24 -11.26 11.42
CA SER A 44 7.24 -11.98 10.61
C SER A 44 6.82 -13.42 10.26
N ASN A 45 6.10 -14.09 11.17
CA ASN A 45 5.59 -15.45 10.96
C ASN A 45 4.06 -15.49 10.87
N GLY A 46 3.42 -14.37 10.51
CA GLY A 46 1.97 -14.27 10.39
C GLY A 46 1.44 -14.93 9.12
N SER A 47 0.30 -15.62 9.21
CA SER A 47 -0.46 -16.10 8.05
C SER A 47 -1.92 -15.67 8.14
N LYS A 48 -2.68 -15.86 7.05
CA LYS A 48 -4.15 -15.62 7.01
C LYS A 48 -4.60 -14.19 7.35
N GLY A 49 -3.69 -13.21 7.33
CA GLY A 49 -3.98 -11.82 7.69
C GLY A 49 -3.96 -11.54 9.20
N VAL A 50 -3.57 -12.52 10.02
CA VAL A 50 -3.48 -12.37 11.48
C VAL A 50 -2.35 -11.40 11.84
N GLY A 51 -2.62 -10.48 12.78
CA GLY A 51 -1.62 -9.53 13.26
C GLY A 51 -1.23 -8.44 12.25
N ILE A 52 -1.95 -8.31 11.12
CA ILE A 52 -1.77 -7.21 10.18
C ILE A 52 -2.57 -6.00 10.66
N LYS A 53 -1.93 -4.85 10.80
CA LYS A 53 -2.57 -3.58 11.17
C LYS A 53 -2.03 -2.43 10.32
N LEU A 54 -2.92 -1.53 9.93
CA LEU A 54 -2.56 -0.26 9.29
C LEU A 54 -2.43 0.83 10.37
N PHE A 55 -1.61 1.84 10.09
CA PHE A 55 -1.42 3.02 10.93
C PHE A 55 -1.08 4.22 10.06
N ASP A 56 -1.58 5.39 10.47
CA ASP A 56 -1.35 6.69 9.83
C ASP A 56 -0.51 7.63 10.71
N ARG A 57 -0.22 7.20 11.94
CA ARG A 57 0.56 7.97 12.92
C ARG A 57 1.70 7.14 13.48
N LEU A 58 2.88 7.75 13.54
CA LEU A 58 4.09 7.10 14.05
C LEU A 58 3.95 6.67 15.52
N SER A 59 3.17 7.40 16.33
CA SER A 59 2.89 7.04 17.72
C SER A 59 2.17 5.70 17.89
N GLN A 60 1.44 5.22 16.88
CA GLN A 60 0.78 3.90 16.92
C GLN A 60 1.76 2.74 16.71
N VAL A 61 3.00 3.04 16.27
CA VAL A 61 4.04 2.04 16.00
C VAL A 61 4.72 1.57 17.28
N SER A 62 4.80 2.41 18.32
CA SER A 62 5.46 2.05 19.59
C SER A 62 4.77 0.91 20.34
N ASP A 63 3.48 0.70 20.11
CA ASP A 63 2.69 -0.40 20.70
C ASP A 63 3.01 -1.77 20.08
N ALA A 64 3.90 -1.82 19.07
CA ALA A 64 4.32 -3.04 18.39
C ALA A 64 5.62 -3.65 18.95
N ARG A 65 6.19 -3.10 20.03
CA ARG A 65 7.45 -3.58 20.65
C ARG A 65 7.25 -4.97 21.27
N GLY A 66 8.05 -5.95 20.85
CA GLY A 66 8.11 -7.30 21.47
C GLY A 66 7.91 -8.48 20.51
N ALA A 67 7.41 -8.26 19.29
CA ALA A 67 7.33 -9.29 18.26
C ALA A 67 8.13 -8.87 17.01
N SER A 68 8.78 -9.83 16.33
CA SER A 68 9.41 -9.55 15.04
C SER A 68 8.33 -9.15 14.03
N ARG A 69 8.44 -7.92 13.50
CA ARG A 69 7.47 -7.33 12.55
C ARG A 69 8.19 -6.51 11.51
N VAL A 70 7.58 -6.41 10.33
CA VAL A 70 8.01 -5.50 9.26
C VAL A 70 6.99 -4.36 9.14
N LEU A 71 7.50 -3.14 9.06
CA LEU A 71 6.72 -1.97 8.63
C LEU A 71 7.00 -1.72 7.16
N GLN A 72 5.94 -1.58 6.38
CA GLN A 72 6.03 -1.34 4.95
C GLN A 72 5.12 -0.17 4.59
N LYS A 73 5.55 0.69 3.68
CA LYS A 73 4.70 1.75 3.15
C LYS A 73 3.44 1.11 2.55
N TYR A 74 2.27 1.57 2.98
CA TYR A 74 1.03 1.07 2.43
C TYR A 74 0.79 1.69 1.05
N CYS A 75 0.33 0.85 0.11
CA CYS A 75 -0.14 1.30 -1.20
C CYS A 75 -1.52 1.94 -1.03
N GLU A 76 -1.54 3.25 -0.99
CA GLU A 76 -2.73 4.08 -0.79
C GLU A 76 -3.52 4.29 -2.07
N ARG A 77 -2.84 4.20 -3.22
CA ARG A 77 -3.44 4.31 -4.56
C ARG A 77 -3.37 2.98 -5.32
N PRO A 78 -3.98 1.88 -4.80
CA PRO A 78 -4.00 0.62 -5.51
C PRO A 78 -4.88 0.75 -6.77
N TYR A 79 -4.61 -0.07 -7.78
CA TYR A 79 -5.57 -0.25 -8.86
C TYR A 79 -6.82 -0.96 -8.32
N LEU A 80 -7.99 -0.45 -8.68
CA LEU A 80 -9.28 -0.93 -8.19
C LEU A 80 -10.12 -1.46 -9.35
N ILE A 81 -10.83 -2.56 -9.13
CA ILE A 81 -11.85 -3.06 -10.07
C ILE A 81 -13.19 -2.97 -9.34
N GLY A 82 -14.14 -2.24 -9.91
CA GLY A 82 -15.43 -1.99 -9.27
C GLY A 82 -15.31 -1.31 -7.89
N GLY A 83 -14.30 -0.46 -7.70
CA GLY A 83 -14.02 0.22 -6.43
C GLY A 83 -13.44 -0.66 -5.33
N ARG A 84 -13.09 -1.93 -5.64
CA ARG A 84 -12.57 -2.89 -4.66
C ARG A 84 -11.10 -3.17 -4.90
N LYS A 85 -10.35 -3.21 -3.80
CA LYS A 85 -8.95 -3.62 -3.80
C LYS A 85 -8.85 -5.13 -4.04
N PHE A 86 -7.81 -5.53 -4.74
CA PHE A 86 -7.51 -6.93 -4.97
C PHE A 86 -6.00 -7.21 -4.97
N ASP A 87 -5.65 -8.50 -4.95
CA ASP A 87 -4.32 -8.97 -5.29
C ASP A 87 -4.39 -10.13 -6.28
N LEU A 88 -3.25 -10.40 -6.93
CA LEU A 88 -3.06 -11.56 -7.79
C LEU A 88 -2.25 -12.62 -7.05
N ARG A 89 -2.79 -13.84 -6.99
CA ARG A 89 -2.02 -15.03 -6.65
C ARG A 89 -1.48 -15.66 -7.93
N LEU A 90 -0.17 -15.57 -8.10
CA LEU A 90 0.58 -16.27 -9.12
C LEU A 90 1.13 -17.58 -8.54
N TRP A 91 1.25 -18.61 -9.37
CA TRP A 91 1.94 -19.84 -9.04
C TRP A 91 3.27 -19.89 -9.78
N VAL A 92 4.33 -20.22 -9.05
CA VAL A 92 5.70 -20.29 -9.56
C VAL A 92 6.30 -21.63 -9.16
N LEU A 93 6.93 -22.33 -10.10
CA LEU A 93 7.67 -23.57 -9.88
C LEU A 93 9.16 -23.32 -10.11
N VAL A 94 9.99 -23.65 -9.13
CA VAL A 94 11.45 -23.63 -9.27
C VAL A 94 11.93 -25.07 -9.43
N THR A 95 12.56 -25.38 -10.56
CA THR A 95 13.01 -26.75 -10.88
C THR A 95 14.49 -26.96 -10.73
N ASP A 96 15.28 -25.89 -10.76
CA ASP A 96 16.73 -25.93 -10.63
C ASP A 96 17.24 -24.62 -10.02
N TRP A 97 18.37 -24.67 -9.34
CA TRP A 97 19.06 -23.55 -8.71
C TRP A 97 20.39 -23.22 -9.40
N ASN A 98 20.93 -24.13 -10.21
CA ASN A 98 22.19 -23.91 -10.92
C ASN A 98 22.27 -24.71 -12.24
N PRO A 99 21.74 -24.17 -13.36
CA PRO A 99 21.24 -22.80 -13.50
C PRO A 99 19.85 -22.61 -12.87
N LEU A 100 19.60 -21.44 -12.28
CA LEU A 100 18.29 -21.09 -11.74
C LEU A 100 17.22 -21.20 -12.83
N THR A 101 16.28 -22.13 -12.65
CA THR A 101 15.19 -22.39 -13.60
C THR A 101 13.86 -22.19 -12.89
N VAL A 102 13.10 -21.18 -13.33
CA VAL A 102 11.83 -20.73 -12.73
C VAL A 102 10.74 -20.69 -13.79
N TRP A 103 9.60 -21.31 -13.49
CA TRP A 103 8.41 -21.38 -14.33
C TRP A 103 7.27 -20.62 -13.66
N VAL A 104 6.53 -19.80 -14.42
CA VAL A 104 5.31 -19.13 -13.95
C VAL A 104 4.13 -19.80 -14.63
N TYR A 105 3.11 -20.16 -13.86
CA TYR A 105 1.88 -20.72 -14.42
C TYR A 105 1.06 -19.60 -15.10
N ASP A 106 0.44 -19.89 -16.25
CA ASP A 106 -0.21 -18.89 -17.08
C ASP A 106 -1.47 -18.28 -16.44
N ASP A 107 -2.21 -19.09 -15.67
CA ASP A 107 -3.39 -18.59 -14.96
C ASP A 107 -3.02 -17.97 -13.61
N CYS A 108 -3.83 -17.02 -13.16
CA CYS A 108 -3.74 -16.43 -11.83
C CYS A 108 -5.09 -16.45 -11.11
N MET A 109 -5.07 -16.43 -9.78
CA MET A 109 -6.27 -16.23 -8.97
C MET A 109 -6.32 -14.79 -8.46
N VAL A 110 -7.38 -14.07 -8.84
CA VAL A 110 -7.67 -12.71 -8.35
C VAL A 110 -8.41 -12.81 -7.02
N ARG A 111 -7.96 -12.07 -6.00
CA ARG A 111 -8.56 -12.08 -4.66
C ARG A 111 -9.01 -10.69 -4.26
N PHE A 112 -10.32 -10.50 -4.18
CA PHE A 112 -10.94 -9.22 -3.85
C PHE A 112 -11.14 -9.03 -2.34
N CYS A 113 -11.08 -7.77 -1.93
CA CYS A 113 -11.65 -7.28 -0.68
C CYS A 113 -13.20 -7.35 -0.73
N ALA A 114 -13.82 -7.69 0.40
CA ALA A 114 -15.27 -7.80 0.55
C ALA A 114 -15.96 -6.44 0.63
N ASP A 115 -15.24 -5.37 0.96
CA ASP A 115 -15.78 -4.01 1.01
C ASP A 115 -15.06 -3.06 0.03
N PRO A 116 -15.72 -1.98 -0.43
CA PRO A 116 -15.09 -0.93 -1.23
C PRO A 116 -13.87 -0.33 -0.52
N PHE A 117 -12.82 -0.06 -1.29
CA PHE A 117 -11.60 0.55 -0.78
C PHE A 117 -11.88 1.98 -0.30
N ASP A 118 -11.47 2.30 0.92
CA ASP A 118 -11.62 3.62 1.51
C ASP A 118 -10.50 3.87 2.53
N LEU A 119 -9.73 4.96 2.36
CA LEU A 119 -8.68 5.36 3.29
C LEU A 119 -9.21 6.15 4.50
N GLY A 120 -10.49 6.58 4.48
CA GLY A 120 -11.15 7.18 5.64
C GLY A 120 -11.35 6.19 6.79
N ASP A 121 -11.36 4.89 6.51
CA ASP A 121 -11.46 3.81 7.48
C ASP A 121 -10.33 2.79 7.33
N ILE A 122 -9.10 3.18 7.73
CA ILE A 122 -7.94 2.28 7.74
C ILE A 122 -8.07 1.09 8.71
N GLY A 123 -9.05 1.14 9.63
CA GLY A 123 -9.40 0.04 10.54
C GLY A 123 -10.23 -1.06 9.86
N GLY A 124 -10.91 -0.73 8.77
CA GLY A 124 -11.74 -1.62 7.94
C GLY A 124 -10.93 -2.72 7.24
N ARG A 125 -10.66 -3.81 7.96
CA ARG A 125 -9.79 -4.91 7.48
C ARG A 125 -10.25 -5.52 6.16
N THR A 126 -11.55 -5.69 5.95
CA THR A 126 -12.20 -6.24 4.74
C THR A 126 -12.13 -5.31 3.53
N ARG A 127 -11.73 -4.04 3.70
CA ARG A 127 -11.46 -3.06 2.63
C ARG A 127 -10.01 -3.09 2.16
N HIS A 128 -9.10 -3.54 3.04
CA HIS A 128 -7.67 -3.37 2.86
C HIS A 128 -6.86 -4.67 2.76
N LEU A 129 -7.38 -5.77 3.31
CA LEU A 129 -6.75 -7.09 3.29
C LEU A 129 -7.57 -8.02 2.40
N THR A 130 -6.94 -8.53 1.36
CA THR A 130 -7.52 -9.43 0.35
C THR A 130 -7.48 -10.91 0.74
N ASN A 131 -7.01 -11.22 1.96
CA ASN A 131 -6.94 -12.58 2.46
C ASN A 131 -8.35 -13.17 2.55
N VAL A 132 -8.56 -14.36 1.97
CA VAL A 132 -9.84 -15.07 2.04
C VAL A 132 -10.32 -15.23 3.48
N CYS A 133 -9.43 -15.54 4.43
CA CYS A 133 -9.79 -15.68 5.85
C CYS A 133 -10.34 -14.39 6.49
N VAL A 134 -9.95 -13.21 5.99
CA VAL A 134 -10.45 -11.92 6.47
C VAL A 134 -11.80 -11.59 5.84
N ASN A 135 -12.01 -12.00 4.59
CA ASN A 135 -13.20 -11.69 3.80
C ASN A 135 -14.26 -12.80 3.82
N ARG A 136 -14.07 -13.84 4.63
CA ARG A 136 -15.00 -14.97 4.71
C ARG A 136 -16.18 -14.58 5.61
N GLY A 137 -17.39 -14.50 5.04
CA GLY A 137 -18.61 -14.20 5.79
C GLY A 137 -18.87 -12.71 6.04
N ALA A 138 -18.20 -11.84 5.28
CA ALA A 138 -18.59 -10.43 5.13
C ALA A 138 -19.75 -10.29 4.14
#